data_AF-A0A1H7GVV1-F1
#
_entry.id   AF-A0A1H7GVV1-F1
#
_cell.length_a   1.000
_cell.length_b   1.000
_cell.length_c   1.000
_cell.angle_alpha   90.00
_cell.angle_beta   90.00
_cell.angle_gamma   90.00
#
_symmetry.space_group_name_H-M   'P 1'
#
loop_
_entity.id
_entity.type
_entity.pdbx_description
1 polymer ?
#
loop_
_entity_poly.entity_id
_entity_poly.type
_entity_poly.pdbx_seq_one_letter_code
_entity_poly.pdbx_strand_id
1 'polypeptide(L)' 'MGAGMRFEDLLVWKRSARLCSEVYRSFSQSRDFGFKDQITRSALSIASNIAEGYERDSDRDRLKFLSYAKGSCAEL' A
#
# COMPACT_ATOMS: atom_id res chain seq x y z
N MET A 1 -1.57 7.22 29.40
CA MET A 1 -1.34 6.23 28.34
C MET A 1 -0.96 7.01 27.09
N GLY A 2 0.32 7.05 26.73
CA GLY A 2 0.76 7.76 25.53
C GLY A 2 0.18 7.06 24.30
N ALA A 3 -0.37 7.82 23.36
CA ALA A 3 -0.84 7.27 22.11
C ALA A 3 0.33 6.52 21.43
N GLY A 4 0.22 5.20 21.35
CA GLY A 4 1.18 4.39 20.58
C GLY A 4 1.18 4.87 19.14
N MET A 5 2.36 4.91 18.52
CA MET A 5 2.49 5.23 17.10
C MET A 5 1.58 4.29 16.30
N ARG A 6 0.87 4.82 15.30
CA ARG A 6 0.01 4.03 14.41
C ARG A 6 0.65 3.94 13.02
N PHE A 7 0.21 3.00 12.20
CA PHE A 7 0.73 2.89 10.84
C PHE A 7 0.46 4.16 10.02
N GLU A 8 -0.62 4.90 10.32
CA GLU A 8 -0.93 6.15 9.64
C GLU A 8 0.08 7.25 9.92
N ASP A 9 0.92 7.12 10.95
CA ASP A 9 1.99 8.07 11.25
C ASP A 9 3.23 7.84 10.36
N LEU A 10 3.37 6.64 9.78
CA LEU A 10 4.49 6.28 8.91
C LEU A 10 4.47 7.10 7.62
N LEU A 11 5.59 7.77 7.32
CA LEU A 11 5.73 8.55 6.08
C LEU A 11 5.58 7.68 4.83
N VAL A 12 6.09 6.44 4.86
CA VAL A 12 5.98 5.50 3.74
C VAL A 12 4.53 5.13 3.48
N TRP A 13 3.73 4.88 4.52
CA TRP A 13 2.31 4.59 4.38
C TRP A 13 1.56 5.80 3.79
N LYS A 14 1.80 7.02 4.29
CA LYS A 14 1.18 8.25 3.77
C LYS A 14 1.46 8.44 2.28
N ARG A 15 2.71 8.19 1.85
CA ARG A 15 3.12 8.26 0.44
C ARG A 15 2.40 7.21 -0.41
N SER A 16 2.33 5.97 0.06
CA SER A 16 1.63 4.88 -0.64
C SER A 16 0.12 5.13 -0.74
N ALA A 17 -0.52 5.62 0.31
CA ALA A 17 -1.95 5.97 0.30
C ALA A 17 -2.26 7.12 -0.68
N ARG A 18 -1.38 8.14 -0.73
CA ARG A 18 -1.48 9.22 -1.74
C ARG A 18 -1.30 8.69 -3.16
N LEU A 19 -0.28 7.85 -3.39
CA LEU A 19 -0.05 7.21 -4.68
C LEU A 19 -1.27 6.40 -5.14
N CYS A 20 -1.86 5.60 -4.26
CA CYS A 20 -3.10 4.88 -4.55
C CYS A 20 -4.22 5.84 -4.98
N SER A 21 -4.42 6.93 -4.23
CA SER A 21 -5.45 7.93 -4.56
C SER A 21 -5.22 8.58 -5.93
N GLU A 22 -3.97 8.89 -6.27
CA GLU A 22 -3.58 9.47 -7.56
C GLU A 22 -3.78 8.48 -8.71
N VAL A 23 -3.39 7.22 -8.54
CA VAL A 23 -3.62 6.14 -9.52
C VAL A 23 -5.11 5.98 -9.81
N TYR A 24 -5.96 5.87 -8.78
CA TYR A 24 -7.40 5.74 -8.97
C TYR A 24 -8.01 6.93 -9.75
N ARG A 25 -7.52 8.15 -9.50
CA ARG A 25 -7.96 9.36 -10.23
C ARG A 25 -7.48 9.33 -11.68
N SER A 26 -6.21 9.02 -11.92
CA SER A 26 -5.63 8.98 -13.27
C SER A 26 -6.29 7.94 -14.18
N PHE A 27 -6.73 6.81 -13.61
CA PHE A 27 -7.40 5.73 -14.35
C PHE A 27 -8.93 5.80 -14.31
N SER A 28 -9.53 6.86 -13.76
CA SER A 28 -10.99 6.92 -13.56
C SER A 28 -11.77 6.78 -14.88
N GLN A 29 -11.25 7.37 -15.97
CA GLN A 29 -11.85 7.35 -17.31
C GLN A 29 -11.23 6.31 -18.26
N SER A 30 -10.25 5.51 -17.79
CA SER A 30 -9.67 4.45 -18.62
C SER A 30 -10.72 3.39 -18.96
N ARG A 31 -10.76 3.00 -20.24
CA ARG A 31 -11.58 1.89 -20.76
C ARG A 31 -10.82 0.58 -20.91
N ASP A 32 -9.50 0.59 -20.67
CA ASP A 32 -8.73 -0.64 -20.52
C ASP A 32 -8.96 -1.17 -19.10
N PHE A 33 -10.03 -1.94 -18.94
CA PHE A 33 -10.47 -2.43 -17.64
C PHE A 33 -9.48 -3.42 -17.02
N GLY A 34 -8.78 -4.21 -17.83
CA GLY A 34 -7.78 -5.16 -17.35
C GLY A 34 -6.56 -4.45 -16.78
N PHE A 35 -6.00 -3.51 -17.54
CA PHE A 35 -4.86 -2.72 -17.08
C PHE A 35 -5.23 -1.83 -15.88
N LYS A 36 -6.41 -1.19 -15.93
CA LYS A 36 -6.94 -0.40 -14.80
C LYS A 36 -7.05 -1.21 -13.52
N ASP A 37 -7.61 -2.42 -13.58
CA ASP A 37 -7.73 -3.29 -12.40
C ASP A 37 -6.35 -3.66 -11.86
N GLN A 38 -5.42 -4.09 -12.73
CA GLN A 38 -4.08 -4.50 -12.30
C GLN A 38 -3.33 -3.37 -11.60
N ILE A 39 -3.28 -2.17 -12.19
CA ILE A 39 -2.55 -1.01 -11.65
C ILE A 39 -3.21 -0.49 -10.37
N THR A 40 -4.54 -0.39 -10.33
CA THR A 40 -5.24 0.12 -9.12
C THR A 40 -5.09 -0.84 -7.93
N ARG A 41 -5.18 -2.16 -8.14
CA ARG A 41 -4.94 -3.15 -7.08
C ARG A 41 -3.49 -3.15 -6.60
N SER A 42 -2.52 -3.04 -7.52
CA SER A 42 -1.10 -2.98 -7.15
C SER A 42 -0.83 -1.74 -6.28
N ALA A 43 -1.36 -0.58 -6.65
CA ALA A 43 -1.23 0.65 -5.86
C ALA A 43 -1.88 0.56 -4.46
N LEU A 44 -3.08 -0.03 -4.37
CA LEU A 44 -3.77 -0.26 -3.10
C LEU A 44 -2.97 -1.21 -2.18
N SER A 45 -2.46 -2.30 -2.76
CA SER A 45 -1.73 -3.36 -2.05
C SER A 45 -0.50 -2.84 -1.31
N ILE A 46 0.19 -1.82 -1.84
CA ILE A 46 1.37 -1.23 -1.18
C ILE A 46 1.02 -0.68 0.21
N ALA A 47 0.00 0.18 0.29
CA ALA A 47 -0.40 0.80 1.56
C ALA A 47 -1.01 -0.23 2.53
N SER A 48 -1.82 -1.16 2.00
CA SER A 48 -2.45 -2.22 2.78
C SER A 48 -1.42 -3.15 3.43
N ASN A 49 -0.40 -3.60 2.69
CA ASN A 49 0.64 -4.46 3.24
C ASN A 49 1.53 -3.73 4.26
N ILE A 50 1.78 -2.42 4.08
CA ILE A 50 2.51 -1.63 5.10
C ILE A 50 1.71 -1.57 6.40
N ALA A 51 0.41 -1.28 6.32
CA ALA A 51 -0.46 -1.24 7.49
C ALA A 51 -0.55 -2.62 8.16
N GLU A 52 -0.79 -3.68 7.39
CA GLU A 52 -0.90 -5.03 7.92
C GLU A 52 0.41 -5.50 8.57
N GLY A 53 1.56 -5.20 7.97
CA GLY A 53 2.88 -5.49 8.54
C GLY A 53 3.15 -4.73 9.85
N TYR A 54 2.66 -3.50 9.97
CA TYR A 54 2.81 -2.70 11.19
C TYR A 54 2.08 -3.34 12.38
N GLU A 55 0.88 -3.87 12.15
CA GLU A 55 0.04 -4.54 13.16
C GLU A 55 0.53 -5.96 13.52
N ARG A 56 1.63 -6.47 12.91
CA ARG A 56 2.19 -7.77 13.28
C ARG A 56 3.08 -7.68 14.51
N ASP A 57 2.94 -8.69 15.37
CA ASP A 57 3.69 -8.83 16.63
C ASP A 57 5.15 -9.22 16.42
N SER A 58 5.46 -9.97 15.36
CA SER A 58 6.81 -10.46 15.08
C SER A 58 7.51 -9.66 13.99
N ASP A 59 8.81 -9.39 14.17
CA ASP A 59 9.62 -8.73 13.15
C ASP A 59 9.67 -9.53 11.85
N ARG A 60 9.62 -10.87 11.94
CA ARG A 60 9.60 -11.76 10.78
C ARG A 60 8.35 -11.53 9.92
N ASP A 61 7.18 -11.45 10.55
CA ASP A 61 5.93 -11.22 9.83
C ASP A 61 5.88 -9.78 9.29
N ARG A 62 6.32 -8.79 10.08
CA ARG A 62 6.43 -7.41 9.61
C ARG A 62 7.29 -7.31 8.34
N LEU A 63 8.47 -7.92 8.32
CA LEU A 63 9.36 -7.95 7.16
C LEU A 63 8.73 -8.66 5.96
N LYS A 64 7.98 -9.75 6.19
CA LYS A 64 7.26 -10.47 5.14
C LYS A 64 6.24 -9.57 4.44
N PHE A 65 5.43 -8.83 5.20
CA PHE A 65 4.47 -7.87 4.65
C PHE A 65 5.14 -6.69 3.93
N LEU A 66 6.25 -6.17 4.45
CA LEU A 66 7.04 -5.17 3.74
C LEU A 66 7.61 -5.70 2.42
N SER A 67 7.97 -6.98 2.35
CA SER A 67 8.38 -7.62 1.09
C SER A 67 7.23 -7.70 0.09
N TYR A 68 5.99 -7.94 0.54
CA TYR A 68 4.81 -7.91 -0.32
C TYR A 68 4.52 -6.50 -0.83
N ALA A 69 4.59 -5.48 0.03
CA ALA A 69 4.48 -4.09 -0.39
C ALA A 69 5.53 -3.73 -1.46
N LYS A 70 6.78 -4.17 -1.27
CA LYS A 70 7.85 -4.01 -2.27
C LYS A 70 7.55 -4.74 -3.58
N GLY A 71 6.97 -5.93 -3.52
CA GLY A 71 6.51 -6.67 -4.70
C GLY A 71 5.48 -5.87 -5.48
N SER A 72 4.45 -5.35 -4.82
CA SER A 72 3.44 -4.50 -5.46
C SER A 72 4.01 -3.18 -6.02
N CYS A 73 5.08 -2.63 -5.44
CA CYS A 73 5.81 -1.51 -6.05
C CYS A 73 6.50 -1.87 -7.37
N ALA A 74 6.88 -3.14 -7.58
CA ALA A 74 7.51 -3.58 -8.82
C ALA A 74 6.48 -3.91 -9.93
N GLU A 75 5.24 -4.18 -9.54
CA GLU A 75 4.12 -4.43 -10.45
C GLU A 75 3.41 -3.16 -10.91
N LEU A 76 3.61 -2.04 -10.18
CA LEU A 76 3.01 -0.74 -10.44
C LEU A 76 3.91 0.15 -11.31
#